data_AF-A0AAW8ARZ7-F1
#
_entry.id   AF-A0AAW8ARZ7-F1
#
_cell.length_a   1.000
_cell.length_b   1.000
_cell.length_c   1.000
_cell.angle_alpha   90.00
_cell.angle_beta   90.00
_cell.angle_gamma   90.00
#
_symmetry.space_group_name_H-M   'P 1'
#
loop_
_entity.id
_entity.type
_entity.pdbx_description
1 polymer ?
#
loop_
_entity_poly.entity_id
_entity_poly.type
_entity_poly.pdbx_seq_one_letter_code
_entity_poly.pdbx_strand_id
1 'polypeptide(L)' 'ENSVVIPINDGFGKPVGFSRRFLEPGSGPKYKNSRNDEVFNKGQILYNLDKARKHAHDGLVVLEGYFDVLSAWQCGFRN' A
#
# COMPACT_ATOMS: atom_id res chain seq x y z
N GLU A 1 12.35 -10.36 -13.28
CA GLU A 1 12.69 -8.95 -12.97
C GLU A 1 12.83 -8.80 -11.46
N ASN A 2 13.94 -8.24 -11.00
CA ASN A 2 14.25 -8.09 -9.58
C ASN A 2 13.40 -6.97 -8.96
N SER A 3 12.51 -7.32 -8.03
CA SER A 3 11.55 -6.37 -7.45
C SER A 3 11.16 -6.74 -6.03
N VAL A 4 10.81 -5.71 -5.24
CA VAL A 4 10.14 -5.90 -3.95
C VAL A 4 8.64 -5.94 -4.20
N VAL A 5 7.99 -7.01 -3.72
CA VAL A 5 6.53 -7.17 -3.79
C VAL A 5 5.90 -6.62 -2.52
N ILE A 6 4.91 -5.75 -2.69
CA ILE A 6 4.16 -5.10 -1.62
C ILE A 6 2.71 -5.59 -1.73
N PRO A 7 2.20 -6.39 -0.79
CA PRO A 7 0.81 -6.82 -0.81
C PRO A 7 -0.12 -5.62 -0.54
N ILE A 8 -1.27 -5.60 -1.20
CA ILE A 8 -2.32 -4.61 -0.99
C ILE A 8 -3.56 -5.34 -0.50
N ASN A 9 -4.04 -4.91 0.67
CA ASN A 9 -5.25 -5.42 1.29
C ASN A 9 -6.42 -4.46 1.10
N ASP A 10 -7.64 -4.98 1.12
CA ASP A 10 -8.85 -4.16 1.28
C ASP A 10 -8.99 -3.62 2.71
N GLY A 11 -10.03 -2.83 2.98
CA GLY A 11 -10.29 -2.25 4.31
C GLY A 11 -10.66 -3.27 5.40
N PHE A 12 -10.80 -4.55 5.05
CA PHE A 12 -11.04 -5.67 5.97
C PHE A 12 -9.80 -6.55 6.16
N GLY A 13 -8.69 -6.24 5.48
CA GLY A 13 -7.43 -6.97 5.59
C GLY A 13 -7.31 -8.16 4.64
N LYS A 14 -8.22 -8.31 3.67
CA LYS A 14 -8.12 -9.36 2.65
C LYS A 14 -7.14 -8.93 1.55
N PRO A 15 -6.18 -9.79 1.15
CA PRO A 15 -5.33 -9.49 0.00
C PRO A 15 -6.16 -9.37 -1.28
N VAL A 16 -6.03 -8.24 -1.98
CA VAL A 16 -6.75 -7.92 -3.22
C VAL A 16 -5.83 -7.58 -4.38
N GLY A 17 -4.55 -7.30 -4.11
CA GLY A 17 -3.60 -7.01 -5.17
C GLY A 17 -2.18 -6.87 -4.66
N PHE A 18 -1.30 -6.46 -5.57
CA PHE A 18 0.11 -6.25 -5.28
C PHE A 18 0.61 -4.97 -5.95
N SER A 19 1.60 -4.33 -5.34
CA SER A 19 2.50 -3.43 -6.02
C SER A 19 3.88 -4.07 -6.13
N ARG A 20 4.57 -3.81 -7.23
CA ARG A 20 5.99 -4.15 -7.41
C ARG A 20 6.80 -2.88 -7.45
N ARG A 21 7.85 -2.81 -6.64
CA ARG A 21 8.90 -1.81 -6.76
C ARG A 21 10.10 -2.44 -7.45
N PHE A 22 10.39 -2.00 -8.67
CA PHE A 22 11.55 -2.47 -9.41
C PHE A 22 12.83 -1.88 -8.85
N LEU A 23 13.88 -2.69 -8.74
CA LEU A 23 15.15 -2.29 -8.14
C LEU A 23 16.16 -1.78 -9.17
N GLU A 24 16.05 -2.24 -10.41
CA GLU A 24 16.99 -1.95 -11.49
C GLU A 24 16.45 -0.86 -12.43
N PRO A 25 17.26 0.16 -12.76
CA PRO A 25 16.92 1.11 -13.81
C PRO A 25 16.65 0.41 -15.14
N GLY A 26 15.67 0.91 -15.91
CA GLY A 26 15.34 0.35 -17.22
C GLY A 26 14.42 -0.87 -17.21
N SER A 27 14.09 -1.45 -16.04
CA SER A 27 13.15 -2.58 -15.90
C SER A 27 11.67 -2.17 -15.93
N GLY A 28 11.36 -0.99 -16.47
CA GLY A 28 10.02 -0.39 -16.47
C GLY A 28 9.82 0.66 -15.38
N PRO A 29 8.55 0.96 -14.99
CA PRO A 29 8.25 2.02 -14.04
C PRO A 29 8.76 1.67 -12.64
N LYS A 30 9.14 2.69 -11.84
CA LYS A 30 9.62 2.51 -10.46
C LYS A 30 8.63 1.71 -9.59
N TYR A 31 7.33 1.89 -9.81
CA TYR A 31 6.25 1.13 -9.19
C TYR A 31 5.23 0.66 -10.22
N LYS A 32 4.72 -0.56 -10.05
CA LYS A 32 3.64 -1.12 -10.86
C LYS A 32 2.63 -1.85 -9.99
N ASN A 33 1.38 -1.39 -10.00
CA ASN A 33 0.29 -2.01 -9.26
C ASN A 33 -0.40 -3.10 -10.10
N SER A 34 -1.18 -3.95 -9.44
CA SER A 34 -2.22 -4.75 -10.07
C SER A 34 -3.07 -3.90 -11.02
N ARG A 35 -3.55 -4.51 -12.11
CA ARG A 35 -4.53 -3.88 -13.00
C ARG A 35 -5.86 -3.74 -12.24
N ASN A 36 -6.65 -2.73 -12.59
CA ASN A 36 -7.99 -2.62 -12.04
C ASN A 36 -8.87 -3.78 -12.55
N ASP A 37 -9.64 -4.36 -11.65
CA ASP A 37 -10.62 -5.42 -11.90
C ASP A 37 -11.73 -5.36 -10.83
N GLU A 38 -12.56 -6.40 -10.74
CA GLU A 38 -13.66 -6.49 -9.78
C GLU A 38 -13.21 -6.56 -8.31
N VAL A 39 -11.95 -6.92 -8.06
CA VAL A 39 -11.38 -7.13 -6.72
C VAL A 39 -10.42 -6.00 -6.33
N PHE A 40 -9.72 -5.41 -7.31
CA PHE A 40 -8.76 -4.34 -7.12
C PHE A 40 -9.19 -3.06 -7.83
N ASN A 41 -9.48 -2.01 -7.05
CA ASN A 41 -9.69 -0.65 -7.58
C ASN A 41 -8.69 0.32 -6.95
N LYS A 42 -7.68 0.73 -7.73
CA LYS A 42 -6.61 1.65 -7.28
C LYS A 42 -7.16 2.97 -6.71
N GLY A 43 -8.28 3.47 -7.23
CA GLY A 43 -8.85 4.75 -6.79
C GLY A 43 -9.62 4.69 -5.47
N GLN A 44 -9.92 3.48 -4.97
CA GLN A 44 -10.74 3.27 -3.77
C GLN A 44 -9.99 2.56 -2.64
N ILE A 45 -8.76 2.13 -2.89
CA ILE A 45 -7.95 1.40 -1.91
C ILE A 45 -6.90 2.32 -1.31
N LEU A 46 -6.84 2.35 0.03
CA LEU A 46 -5.77 2.94 0.81
C LEU A 46 -4.90 1.84 1.40
N TYR A 47 -3.58 1.93 1.15
CA TYR A 47 -2.62 0.98 1.73
C TYR A 47 -2.62 1.06 3.26
N ASN A 48 -2.59 -0.11 3.92
CA ASN A 48 -2.54 -0.27 5.38
C ASN A 48 -3.81 0.22 6.15
N LEU A 49 -4.90 0.56 5.45
CA LEU A 49 -6.14 1.03 6.08
C LEU A 49 -6.77 -0.01 7.01
N ASP A 50 -6.70 -1.30 6.67
CA ASP A 50 -7.17 -2.41 7.49
C ASP A 50 -6.59 -2.40 8.91
N LYS A 51 -5.34 -1.95 9.05
CA LYS A 51 -4.65 -1.83 10.33
C LYS A 51 -4.85 -0.45 10.95
N ALA A 52 -4.77 0.61 10.14
CA ALA A 52 -4.86 1.99 10.61
C ALA A 52 -6.24 2.36 11.16
N ARG A 53 -7.31 1.85 10.55
CA ARG A 53 -8.71 2.15 10.94
C ARG A 53 -9.03 1.86 12.40
N LYS A 54 -8.29 0.95 13.05
CA LYS A 54 -8.48 0.60 14.47
C LYS A 54 -7.98 1.69 15.42
N HIS A 55 -7.15 2.62 14.94
CA HIS A 55 -6.57 3.71 15.72
C HIS A 55 -7.00 5.09 15.20
N ALA A 56 -7.94 5.14 14.26
CA ALA A 56 -8.33 6.35 13.54
C ALA A 56 -9.33 7.25 14.29
N HIS A 57 -9.33 7.21 15.63
CA HIS A 57 -10.28 7.97 16.45
C HIS A 57 -10.16 9.49 16.20
N ASP A 58 -8.93 9.98 16.09
CA ASP A 58 -8.62 11.39 15.83
C ASP A 58 -8.39 11.69 14.34
N GLY A 59 -8.69 10.72 13.46
CA GLY A 59 -8.46 10.78 12.02
C GLY A 59 -7.29 9.91 11.55
N LEU A 60 -7.00 10.01 10.25
CA LEU A 60 -5.97 9.23 9.56
C LEU A 60 -4.82 10.12 9.10
N VAL A 61 -3.58 9.62 9.15
CA VAL A 61 -2.42 10.27 8.52
C VAL A 61 -2.20 9.69 7.13
N VAL A 62 -2.34 10.52 6.10
CA VAL A 62 -2.18 10.11 4.70
C VAL A 62 -0.78 10.50 4.21
N LEU A 63 -0.04 9.53 3.68
CA LEU A 63 1.31 9.70 3.14
C LEU A 63 1.36 9.26 1.67
N GLU A 64 2.34 9.76 0.91
CA GLU A 64 2.40 9.55 -0.54
C GLU A 64 2.76 8.10 -0.94
N GLY A 65 3.69 7.47 -0.25
CA GLY A 65 4.25 6.19 -0.65
C GLY A 65 4.06 5.06 0.36
N TYR A 66 4.13 3.82 -0.15
CA TYR A 66 4.09 2.60 0.69
C TYR A 66 5.16 2.59 1.78
N PHE A 67 6.37 3.04 1.44
CA PHE A 67 7.50 3.06 2.37
C PHE A 67 7.41 4.18 3.40
N ASP A 68 6.71 5.28 3.09
CA ASP A 68 6.45 6.35 4.05
C ASP A 68 5.49 5.83 5.12
N VAL A 69 4.41 5.15 4.70
CA VAL A 69 3.45 4.47 5.59
C VAL A 69 4.13 3.41 6.44
N LEU A 70 4.98 2.56 5.83
CA LEU A 70 5.72 1.53 6.57
C LEU A 70 6.66 2.14 7.61
N SER A 71 7.40 3.18 7.25
CA SER A 71 8.31 3.88 8.15
C SER A 71 7.56 4.53 9.31
N ALA A 72 6.47 5.25 9.03
CA ALA A 72 5.63 5.85 10.05
C ALA A 72 5.04 4.80 11.01
N TRP A 73 4.57 3.68 10.46
CA TRP A 73 4.05 2.56 11.25
C TRP A 73 5.11 1.92 12.16
N GLN A 74 6.35 1.78 11.67
CA GLN A 74 7.48 1.30 12.46
C GLN A 74 7.86 2.29 13.56
N CYS A 75 7.72 3.60 13.33
CA CYS A 75 7.93 4.65 14.31
C CYS A 75 6.76 4.83 15.30
N GLY A 76 5.69 4.04 15.20
CA GLY A 76 4.58 4.04 16.16
C GLY A 76 3.39 4.92 15.77
N PHE A 77 3.39 5.54 14.58
CA PHE A 77 2.19 6.19 14.05
C PHE A 77 1.23 5.11 13.53
N ARG A 78 0.09 4.95 14.20
CA ARG A 78 -0.85 3.83 13.96
C ARG A 78 -2.13 4.21 13.23
N ASN A 79 -2.34 5.49 12.94
CA ASN A 79 -3.56 6.03 12.34
C ASN A 79 -3.28 6.65 10.97
#